data_AF-H0R020-F1
#
_entry.id   AF-H0R020-F1
#
_cell.length_a   1.000
_cell.length_b   1.000
_cell.length_c   1.000
_cell.angle_alpha   90.00
_cell.angle_beta   90.00
_cell.angle_gamma   90.00
#
_symmetry.space_group_name_H-M   'P 1'
#
loop_
_entity.id
_entity.type
_entity.pdbx_description
1 polymer ?
#
loop_
_entity_poly.entity_id
_entity_poly.type
_entity_poly.pdbx_seq_one_letter_code
_entity_poly.pdbx_strand_id
1 'polypeptide(L)'
;MRRTILRSMVTGIAIAGVTAAVFASGVSADAAGRGITLTAKDNADCTATFTLTNYTNSSYFQPDWWFEQEANDTWINAGASDTGLPVTPPWRYTSGVPWPIARWVGTPALHSELGAGVTHWGSGVPYNSAAQPDGFVSTTTVNLKTVENPAPPTPSTSGTQTIYYRVKTGPQTADRLPNPVKLVVTGCKTKSPGNGSLDWGSSSGSLGGM
;
A
#
# COMPACT_ATOMS: atom_id res chain seq x y z
N MET A 1 26.46 39.35 44.69
CA MET A 1 27.91 39.14 44.47
C MET A 1 28.32 37.78 45.01
N ARG A 2 28.64 36.83 44.13
CA ARG A 2 29.63 35.75 44.36
C ARG A 2 29.99 35.17 42.99
N ARG A 3 31.25 35.38 42.61
CA ARG A 3 31.91 34.85 41.41
C ARG A 3 32.49 33.48 41.75
N THR A 4 32.38 32.51 40.84
CA THR A 4 33.46 31.53 40.58
C THR A 4 33.47 31.18 39.10
N ILE A 5 34.67 31.13 38.54
CA ILE A 5 35.04 31.05 37.14
C ILE A 5 35.74 29.69 36.91
N LEU A 6 35.71 29.21 35.65
CA LEU A 6 36.76 28.46 34.90
C LEU A 6 36.52 26.98 34.51
N ARG A 7 36.25 26.85 33.19
CA ARG A 7 36.94 26.05 32.15
C ARG A 7 37.19 24.55 32.37
N SER A 8 36.75 23.75 31.39
CA SER A 8 37.65 22.94 30.56
C SER A 8 36.98 22.52 29.23
N MET A 9 37.72 22.74 28.14
CA MET A 9 37.46 22.28 26.78
C MET A 9 37.71 20.77 26.67
N VAL A 10 36.88 20.06 25.90
CA VAL A 10 37.36 18.91 25.10
C VAL A 10 36.78 19.03 23.70
N THR A 11 37.69 19.24 22.77
CA THR A 11 37.50 19.22 21.32
C THR A 11 37.38 17.76 20.89
N GLY A 12 36.26 17.38 20.28
CA GLY A 12 36.07 16.08 19.62
C GLY A 12 35.66 16.32 18.18
N ILE A 13 36.62 16.26 17.26
CA ILE A 13 36.36 16.17 15.82
C ILE A 13 35.91 14.74 15.54
N ALA A 14 34.67 14.58 15.06
CA ALA A 14 34.23 13.36 14.39
C ALA A 14 33.73 13.76 12.99
N ILE A 15 34.57 13.52 11.99
CA ILE A 15 34.19 13.49 10.58
C ILE A 15 33.92 12.02 10.26
N ALA A 16 32.69 11.68 9.87
CA ALA A 16 32.34 10.69 8.86
C ALA A 16 30.84 10.37 8.90
N GLY A 17 30.21 10.35 7.72
CA GLY A 17 28.97 9.62 7.50
C GLY A 17 27.81 10.46 6.98
N VAL A 18 27.81 10.74 5.67
CA VAL A 18 26.60 11.11 4.95
C VAL A 18 25.54 10.02 5.16
N THR A 19 24.44 10.34 5.82
CA THR A 19 23.14 9.74 5.52
C THR A 19 22.15 10.88 5.35
N ALA A 20 22.01 11.32 4.10
CA ALA A 20 20.83 12.06 3.68
C ALA A 20 19.63 11.11 3.80
N ALA A 21 19.02 11.06 4.99
CA ALA A 21 17.69 10.48 5.14
C ALA A 21 16.71 11.47 4.50
N VAL A 22 16.55 11.35 3.18
CA VAL A 22 15.36 11.88 2.51
C VAL A 22 14.22 10.98 2.99
N PHE A 23 13.61 11.35 4.11
CA PHE A 23 12.37 10.75 4.57
C PHE A 23 11.30 11.07 3.53
N ALA A 24 11.15 10.22 2.53
CA ALA A 24 9.84 10.03 1.91
C ALA A 24 8.96 9.47 3.04
N SER A 25 8.18 10.35 3.66
CA SER A 25 7.24 10.03 4.72
C SER A 25 6.25 8.99 4.20
N GLY A 26 6.49 7.71 4.55
CA GLY A 26 5.52 6.65 4.30
C GLY A 26 4.28 6.94 5.13
N VAL A 27 3.10 6.85 4.50
CA VAL A 27 1.85 6.92 5.24
C VAL A 27 1.63 5.53 5.85
N SER A 28 1.26 5.47 7.12
CA SER A 28 1.08 4.23 7.87
C SER A 28 -0.34 4.15 8.40
N ALA A 29 -0.91 2.95 8.42
CA ALA A 29 -2.09 2.63 9.19
C ALA A 29 -1.79 1.46 10.13
N ASP A 30 -2.31 1.60 11.35
CA ASP A 30 -2.18 0.64 12.44
C ASP A 30 -3.56 0.20 12.93
N ALA A 31 -3.67 -1.06 13.34
CA ALA A 31 -4.92 -1.60 13.84
C ALA A 31 -5.16 -1.13 15.29
N ALA A 32 -6.40 -1.23 15.76
CA ALA A 32 -6.72 -0.87 17.14
C ALA A 32 -6.05 -1.83 18.16
N GLY A 33 -5.65 -3.03 17.73
CA GLY A 33 -4.71 -3.93 18.41
C GLY A 33 -3.38 -4.07 17.64
N ARG A 34 -2.40 -4.81 18.17
CA ARG A 34 -1.12 -5.01 17.46
C ARG A 34 -1.31 -5.70 16.10
N GLY A 35 -2.29 -6.59 15.96
CA GLY A 35 -2.86 -7.12 14.71
C GLY A 35 -1.93 -7.10 13.49
N ILE A 36 -2.10 -6.09 12.66
CA ILE A 36 -1.26 -5.82 11.50
C ILE A 36 -0.93 -4.32 11.41
N THR A 37 0.15 -4.01 10.70
CA THR A 37 0.48 -2.66 10.23
C THR A 37 0.63 -2.70 8.71
N LEU A 38 0.07 -1.71 8.01
CA LEU A 38 0.27 -1.54 6.57
C LEU A 38 0.85 -0.16 6.29
N THR A 39 1.95 -0.13 5.56
CA THR A 39 2.56 1.11 5.08
C THR A 39 2.73 1.06 3.57
N ALA A 40 2.73 2.24 2.95
CA ALA A 40 3.05 2.38 1.54
C ALA A 40 4.00 3.56 1.32
N LYS A 41 4.92 3.39 0.36
CA LYS A 41 5.96 4.36 0.02
C LYS A 41 5.96 4.65 -1.47
N ASP A 42 6.04 5.93 -1.82
CA ASP A 42 6.35 6.40 -3.18
C ASP A 42 7.84 6.20 -3.50
N ASN A 43 8.13 5.64 -4.68
CA ASN A 43 9.49 5.42 -5.18
C ASN A 43 9.93 6.47 -6.21
N ALA A 44 9.10 7.47 -6.50
CA ALA A 44 9.36 8.56 -7.44
C ALA A 44 9.57 8.16 -8.91
N ASP A 45 9.12 6.98 -9.30
CA ASP A 45 9.18 6.43 -10.67
C ASP A 45 7.82 5.91 -11.18
N CYS A 46 6.74 6.33 -10.52
CA CYS A 46 5.38 5.81 -10.66
C CYS A 46 5.18 4.39 -10.13
N THR A 47 6.03 3.96 -9.20
CA THR A 47 5.82 2.75 -8.42
C THR A 47 5.57 3.09 -6.95
N ALA A 48 4.81 2.21 -6.29
CA ALA A 48 4.57 2.27 -4.86
C ALA A 48 4.93 0.94 -4.21
N THR A 49 5.73 0.97 -3.15
CA THR A 49 6.07 -0.22 -2.36
C THR A 49 5.18 -0.29 -1.13
N PHE A 50 4.47 -1.40 -0.98
CA PHE A 50 3.63 -1.71 0.17
C PHE A 50 4.34 -2.67 1.09
N THR A 51 4.22 -2.43 2.40
CA THR A 51 4.78 -3.28 3.45
C THR A 51 3.67 -3.64 4.42
N LEU A 52 3.37 -4.92 4.51
CA LEU A 52 2.43 -5.49 5.48
C LEU A 52 3.23 -6.20 6.57
N THR A 53 3.11 -5.71 7.80
CA THR A 53 3.66 -6.37 8.99
C THR A 53 2.52 -7.08 9.71
N ASN A 54 2.65 -8.39 9.88
CA ASN A 54 1.66 -9.21 10.58
C ASN A 54 2.18 -9.54 11.98
N TYR A 55 1.40 -9.31 13.02
CA TYR A 55 1.72 -9.74 14.40
C TYR A 55 0.90 -10.97 14.83
N THR A 56 -0.01 -11.42 13.98
CA THR A 56 -1.00 -12.47 14.25
C THR A 56 -0.52 -13.84 13.80
N ASN A 57 -1.28 -14.89 14.11
CA ASN A 57 -1.11 -16.22 13.51
C ASN A 57 -2.01 -16.47 12.28
N SER A 58 -2.61 -15.45 11.68
CA SER A 58 -3.41 -15.60 10.45
C SER A 58 -2.65 -15.12 9.22
N SER A 59 -2.84 -15.82 8.10
CA SER A 59 -2.34 -15.42 6.78
C SER A 59 -3.39 -14.77 5.87
N TYR A 60 -4.59 -14.47 6.39
CA TYR A 60 -5.73 -14.03 5.59
C TYR A 60 -5.96 -12.52 5.53
N PHE A 61 -5.00 -11.70 5.99
CA PHE A 61 -5.06 -10.26 5.81
C PHE A 61 -4.45 -9.89 4.44
N GLN A 62 -5.26 -9.33 3.56
CA GLN A 62 -4.88 -8.98 2.19
C GLN A 62 -5.25 -7.53 1.89
N PRO A 63 -4.26 -6.67 1.60
CA PRO A 63 -4.53 -5.29 1.25
C PRO A 63 -5.11 -5.14 -0.16
N ASP A 64 -6.07 -4.23 -0.26
CA ASP A 64 -6.58 -3.74 -1.54
C ASP A 64 -6.29 -2.25 -1.75
N TRP A 65 -6.27 -1.83 -3.01
CA TRP A 65 -5.96 -0.47 -3.40
C TRP A 65 -6.72 -0.03 -4.67
N TRP A 66 -6.85 1.27 -4.88
CA TRP A 66 -7.50 1.89 -6.04
C TRP A 66 -6.94 3.30 -6.32
N PHE A 67 -7.13 3.79 -7.54
CA PHE A 67 -6.87 5.19 -7.89
C PHE A 67 -7.95 6.11 -7.33
N GLU A 68 -7.62 7.36 -7.00
CA GLU A 68 -8.58 8.36 -6.50
C GLU A 68 -9.82 8.51 -7.40
N GLN A 69 -9.65 8.43 -8.71
CA GLN A 69 -10.71 8.53 -9.72
C GLN A 69 -11.63 7.30 -9.76
N GLU A 70 -11.20 6.17 -9.18
CA GLU A 70 -11.98 4.94 -9.08
C GLU A 70 -12.75 4.86 -7.75
N ALA A 71 -12.60 5.84 -6.87
CA ALA A 71 -13.23 5.82 -5.55
C ALA A 71 -14.76 5.90 -5.65
N ASN A 72 -15.43 5.06 -4.87
CA ASN A 72 -16.88 5.08 -4.69
C ASN A 72 -17.20 4.85 -3.21
N ASP A 73 -17.78 5.85 -2.55
CA ASP A 73 -18.00 5.82 -1.10
C ASP A 73 -18.90 4.66 -0.67
N THR A 74 -19.90 4.29 -1.47
CA THR A 74 -20.77 3.16 -1.18
C THR A 74 -19.97 1.85 -1.15
N TRP A 75 -19.09 1.63 -2.14
CA TRP A 75 -18.30 0.40 -2.25
C TRP A 75 -17.16 0.34 -1.23
N ILE A 76 -16.54 1.48 -0.95
CA ILE A 76 -15.53 1.62 0.09
C ILE A 76 -16.14 1.25 1.45
N ASN A 77 -17.32 1.77 1.77
CA ASN A 77 -17.91 1.59 3.09
C ASN A 77 -18.75 0.31 3.24
N ALA A 78 -19.11 -0.37 2.15
CA ALA A 78 -19.90 -1.60 2.11
C ALA A 78 -19.52 -2.64 3.19
N GLY A 79 -20.46 -3.03 4.03
CA GLY A 79 -20.33 -4.07 5.05
C GLY A 79 -20.66 -5.46 4.54
N ALA A 80 -20.72 -6.43 5.46
CA ALA A 80 -21.03 -7.83 5.13
C ALA A 80 -22.48 -8.05 4.65
N SER A 81 -23.39 -7.11 4.92
CA SER A 81 -24.78 -7.14 4.46
C SER A 81 -24.98 -6.55 3.06
N ASP A 82 -23.97 -5.83 2.53
CA ASP A 82 -24.09 -5.10 1.26
C ASP A 82 -23.67 -6.00 0.08
N THR A 83 -24.26 -7.18 0.02
CA THR A 83 -24.03 -8.16 -1.03
C THR A 83 -24.89 -7.81 -2.25
N GLY A 84 -24.28 -7.62 -3.42
CA GLY A 84 -24.99 -7.35 -4.68
C GLY A 84 -25.04 -5.88 -5.13
N LEU A 85 -24.12 -5.04 -4.64
CA LEU A 85 -23.93 -3.69 -5.18
C LEU A 85 -23.53 -3.76 -6.66
N PRO A 86 -24.03 -2.84 -7.51
CA PRO A 86 -23.68 -2.79 -8.93
C PRO A 86 -22.28 -2.21 -9.12
N VAL A 87 -21.25 -3.00 -8.78
CA VAL A 87 -19.85 -2.59 -8.84
C VAL A 87 -19.35 -2.55 -10.29
N THR A 88 -18.48 -1.60 -10.59
CA THR A 88 -17.77 -1.54 -11.88
C THR A 88 -16.28 -1.75 -11.67
N PRO A 89 -15.56 -2.32 -12.66
CA PRO A 89 -14.11 -2.47 -12.58
C PRO A 89 -13.40 -1.16 -12.16
N PRO A 90 -12.37 -1.23 -11.30
CA PRO A 90 -11.75 -2.46 -10.79
C PRO A 90 -12.51 -3.18 -9.69
N TRP A 91 -13.52 -2.56 -9.12
CA TRP A 91 -14.27 -3.10 -8.01
C TRP A 91 -15.00 -4.37 -8.41
N ARG A 92 -14.84 -5.40 -7.59
CA ARG A 92 -15.44 -6.72 -7.79
C ARG A 92 -15.71 -7.40 -6.46
N TYR A 93 -16.63 -8.35 -6.48
CA TYR A 93 -16.73 -9.34 -5.42
C TYR A 93 -15.67 -10.41 -5.62
N THR A 94 -15.04 -10.83 -4.53
CA THR A 94 -14.08 -11.94 -4.51
C THR A 94 -14.64 -13.05 -3.62
N SER A 95 -14.44 -14.31 -4.01
CA SER A 95 -14.90 -15.45 -3.20
C SER A 95 -14.41 -15.34 -1.75
N GLY A 96 -15.31 -15.55 -0.79
CA GLY A 96 -15.01 -15.44 0.64
C GLY A 96 -14.96 -14.02 1.19
N VAL A 97 -15.17 -12.98 0.37
CA VAL A 97 -15.21 -11.57 0.80
C VAL A 97 -16.60 -11.00 0.55
N PRO A 98 -17.36 -10.62 1.60
CA PRO A 98 -18.77 -10.23 1.44
C PRO A 98 -18.96 -8.76 1.01
N TRP A 99 -17.88 -8.02 0.74
CA TRP A 99 -17.90 -6.64 0.25
C TRP A 99 -17.04 -6.50 -1.01
N PRO A 100 -17.22 -5.42 -1.79
CA PRO A 100 -16.38 -5.12 -2.93
C PRO A 100 -14.91 -4.88 -2.56
N ILE A 101 -14.03 -5.37 -3.42
CA ILE A 101 -12.58 -5.15 -3.39
C ILE A 101 -12.16 -4.53 -4.72
N ALA A 102 -11.28 -3.53 -4.69
CA ALA A 102 -10.78 -2.89 -5.91
C ALA A 102 -9.66 -3.72 -6.55
N ARG A 103 -8.40 -3.53 -6.17
CA ARG A 103 -7.25 -4.27 -6.71
C ARG A 103 -6.49 -4.89 -5.57
N TRP A 104 -6.10 -6.16 -5.71
CA TRP A 104 -5.13 -6.71 -4.76
C TRP A 104 -3.79 -6.01 -4.96
N VAL A 105 -3.08 -5.77 -3.87
CA VAL A 105 -1.73 -5.21 -3.92
C VAL A 105 -0.77 -6.31 -4.39
N GLY A 106 -0.17 -6.17 -5.58
CA GLY A 106 0.78 -7.13 -6.15
C GLY A 106 0.16 -8.29 -6.95
N THR A 107 1.02 -9.03 -7.64
CA THR A 107 0.66 -10.28 -8.34
C THR A 107 1.86 -11.25 -8.22
N PRO A 108 1.75 -12.33 -7.41
CA PRO A 108 0.61 -12.73 -6.59
C PRO A 108 0.24 -11.65 -5.55
N ALA A 109 -1.02 -11.69 -5.10
CA ALA A 109 -1.51 -10.74 -4.11
C ALA A 109 -0.69 -10.81 -2.81
N LEU A 110 -0.23 -9.67 -2.34
CA LEU A 110 0.36 -9.51 -1.01
C LEU A 110 -0.65 -9.99 0.03
N HIS A 111 -0.17 -10.78 0.97
CA HIS A 111 -0.93 -11.18 2.14
C HIS A 111 -0.04 -11.22 3.37
N SER A 112 -0.67 -11.24 4.54
CA SER A 112 0.02 -11.47 5.81
C SER A 112 0.69 -12.84 5.77
N GLU A 113 1.96 -12.89 6.13
CA GLU A 113 2.74 -14.13 6.20
C GLU A 113 3.05 -14.47 7.66
N LEU A 114 3.46 -15.71 7.88
CA LEU A 114 3.81 -16.25 9.18
C LEU A 114 5.31 -16.52 9.29
N GLY A 115 5.89 -16.15 10.42
CA GLY A 115 7.25 -16.52 10.77
C GLY A 115 7.42 -18.03 10.97
N ALA A 116 8.67 -18.50 10.85
CA ALA A 116 9.01 -19.88 11.15
C ALA A 116 8.57 -20.26 12.57
N GLY A 117 7.89 -21.40 12.71
CA GLY A 117 7.39 -21.91 13.99
C GLY A 117 6.07 -21.30 14.48
N VAL A 118 5.52 -20.29 13.79
CA VAL A 118 4.21 -19.74 14.14
C VAL A 118 3.11 -20.68 13.66
N THR A 119 2.33 -21.22 14.59
CA THR A 119 1.22 -22.13 14.27
C THR A 119 0.05 -21.35 13.66
N HIS A 120 -0.29 -21.66 12.41
CA HIS A 120 -1.35 -21.01 11.64
C HIS A 120 -2.75 -21.13 12.31
N TRP A 121 -3.53 -20.06 12.24
CA TRP A 121 -4.91 -19.99 12.71
C TRP A 121 -5.86 -20.80 11.83
N GLY A 122 -6.55 -21.75 12.43
CA GLY A 122 -7.45 -22.69 11.74
C GLY A 122 -7.30 -24.09 12.31
N SER A 123 -8.13 -25.03 11.86
CA SER A 123 -7.99 -26.46 12.23
C SER A 123 -7.82 -26.74 13.73
N GLY A 124 -8.54 -26.01 14.58
CA GLY A 124 -8.49 -26.14 16.05
C GLY A 124 -7.48 -25.23 16.75
N VAL A 125 -6.63 -24.51 16.01
CA VAL A 125 -5.71 -23.52 16.56
C VAL A 125 -6.44 -22.19 16.77
N PRO A 126 -6.50 -21.66 18.01
CA PRO A 126 -7.17 -20.40 18.28
C PRO A 126 -6.45 -19.22 17.62
N TYR A 127 -7.21 -18.17 17.34
CA TYR A 127 -6.64 -16.92 16.84
C TYR A 127 -5.81 -16.23 17.92
N ASN A 128 -4.65 -15.70 17.54
CA ASN A 128 -3.77 -14.94 18.40
C ASN A 128 -3.24 -13.72 17.64
N SER A 129 -3.59 -12.51 18.09
CA SER A 129 -3.18 -11.23 17.47
C SER A 129 -1.75 -10.81 17.80
N ALA A 130 -1.04 -11.57 18.66
CA ALA A 130 0.33 -11.31 19.08
C ALA A 130 1.21 -12.58 18.98
N ALA A 131 0.90 -13.49 18.06
CA ALA A 131 1.62 -14.74 17.87
C ALA A 131 3.06 -14.56 17.40
N GLN A 132 3.38 -13.41 16.79
CA GLN A 132 4.72 -13.07 16.32
C GLN A 132 5.05 -11.63 16.76
N PRO A 133 5.63 -11.44 17.97
CA PRO A 133 5.72 -10.13 18.64
C PRO A 133 6.62 -9.11 17.94
N ASP A 134 7.58 -9.58 17.16
CA ASP A 134 8.46 -8.74 16.33
C ASP A 134 7.82 -8.38 14.98
N GLY A 135 6.72 -9.06 14.63
CA GLY A 135 6.06 -8.96 13.34
C GLY A 135 6.77 -9.76 12.25
N PHE A 136 6.00 -10.32 11.32
CA PHE A 136 6.52 -10.84 10.07
C PHE A 136 6.20 -9.86 8.94
N VAL A 137 7.23 -9.50 8.17
CA VAL A 137 7.14 -8.45 7.15
C VAL A 137 7.05 -9.05 5.76
N SER A 138 6.03 -8.63 5.02
CA SER A 138 5.85 -8.95 3.60
C SER A 138 5.81 -7.66 2.78
N THR A 139 6.52 -7.63 1.65
CA THR A 139 6.60 -6.43 0.80
C THR A 139 6.30 -6.74 -0.66
N THR A 140 5.65 -5.82 -1.36
CA THR A 140 5.57 -5.86 -2.81
C THR A 140 5.55 -4.46 -3.41
N THR A 141 5.98 -4.34 -4.66
CA THR A 141 5.97 -3.08 -5.40
C THR A 141 4.97 -3.17 -6.54
N VAL A 142 4.10 -2.16 -6.64
CA VAL A 142 3.14 -2.02 -7.74
C VAL A 142 3.62 -0.90 -8.66
N ASN A 143 3.67 -1.19 -9.96
CA ASN A 143 3.89 -0.17 -10.99
C ASN A 143 2.54 0.35 -11.48
N LEU A 144 2.24 1.62 -11.17
CA LEU A 144 0.95 2.23 -11.49
C LEU A 144 0.79 2.48 -12.99
N LYS A 145 1.89 2.53 -13.76
CA LYS A 145 1.84 2.69 -15.22
C LYS A 145 1.26 1.43 -15.86
N THR A 146 1.68 0.25 -15.43
CA THR A 146 1.38 -1.02 -16.12
C THR A 146 0.11 -1.71 -15.61
N VAL A 147 -0.74 -0.98 -14.88
CA VAL A 147 -1.99 -1.56 -14.37
C VAL A 147 -2.94 -1.78 -15.54
N GLU A 148 -3.60 -2.91 -15.55
CA GLU A 148 -4.59 -3.26 -16.57
C GLU A 148 -5.92 -3.60 -15.92
N ASN A 149 -6.99 -3.51 -16.71
CA ASN A 149 -8.35 -3.92 -16.34
C ASN A 149 -8.90 -3.27 -15.04
N PRO A 150 -9.33 -2.00 -15.10
CA PRO A 150 -9.10 -1.03 -16.17
C PRO A 150 -7.67 -0.47 -16.15
N ALA A 151 -7.25 0.09 -17.29
CA ALA A 151 -6.01 0.86 -17.41
C ALA A 151 -5.96 2.02 -16.40
N PRO A 152 -4.77 2.47 -15.97
CA PRO A 152 -4.66 3.57 -15.03
C PRO A 152 -5.31 4.85 -15.59
N PRO A 153 -5.96 5.66 -14.75
CA PRO A 153 -6.38 7.00 -15.11
C PRO A 153 -5.20 7.84 -15.60
N THR A 154 -5.46 8.91 -16.36
CA THR A 154 -4.39 9.86 -16.72
C THR A 154 -3.82 10.52 -15.45
N PRO A 155 -2.49 10.50 -15.25
CA PRO A 155 -1.85 11.22 -14.16
C PRO A 155 -2.13 12.72 -14.19
N SER A 156 -1.95 13.40 -13.06
CA SER A 156 -2.01 14.87 -13.00
C SER A 156 -0.97 15.53 -13.91
N THR A 157 -1.14 16.83 -14.19
CA THR A 157 -0.17 17.62 -14.97
C THR A 157 1.21 17.68 -14.32
N SER A 158 1.28 17.57 -12.98
CA SER A 158 2.55 17.43 -12.24
C SER A 158 3.18 16.03 -12.37
N GLY A 159 2.48 15.06 -12.99
CA GLY A 159 2.96 13.69 -13.12
C GLY A 159 2.82 12.89 -11.85
N THR A 160 1.73 13.10 -11.11
CA THR A 160 1.42 12.36 -9.90
C THR A 160 0.15 11.54 -10.07
N GLN A 161 0.06 10.44 -9.34
CA GLN A 161 -1.16 9.65 -9.17
C GLN A 161 -1.49 9.58 -7.69
N THR A 162 -2.75 9.79 -7.33
CA THR A 162 -3.23 9.52 -5.98
C THR A 162 -3.82 8.11 -5.96
N ILE A 163 -3.41 7.32 -4.99
CA ILE A 163 -4.02 6.03 -4.68
C ILE A 163 -4.50 5.99 -3.24
N TYR A 164 -5.47 5.12 -2.99
CA TYR A 164 -5.91 4.75 -1.66
C TYR A 164 -5.69 3.26 -1.46
N TYR A 165 -5.42 2.87 -0.22
CA TYR A 165 -5.23 1.47 0.14
C TYR A 165 -5.71 1.19 1.56
N ARG A 166 -5.99 -0.09 1.85
CA ARG A 166 -6.49 -0.53 3.16
C ARG A 166 -6.31 -2.04 3.34
N VAL A 167 -6.71 -2.56 4.51
CA VAL A 167 -6.93 -3.99 4.74
C VAL A 167 -8.31 -4.20 5.33
N LYS A 168 -9.29 -4.59 4.51
CA LYS A 168 -10.65 -4.92 4.99
C LYS A 168 -10.87 -6.42 5.19
N THR A 169 -9.98 -7.26 4.68
CA THR A 169 -10.01 -8.73 4.81
C THR A 169 -9.29 -9.22 6.06
N GLY A 170 -9.53 -10.47 6.44
CA GLY A 170 -8.91 -11.11 7.60
C GLY A 170 -9.94 -11.56 8.64
N PRO A 171 -9.57 -12.45 9.57
CA PRO A 171 -10.53 -13.14 10.42
C PRO A 171 -11.11 -12.28 11.56
N GLN A 172 -10.31 -11.39 12.14
CA GLN A 172 -10.73 -10.54 13.25
C GLN A 172 -10.90 -9.10 12.81
N THR A 173 -12.08 -8.53 13.04
CA THR A 173 -12.39 -7.15 12.65
C THR A 173 -11.49 -6.13 13.35
N ALA A 174 -11.07 -6.40 14.60
CA ALA A 174 -10.23 -5.50 15.38
C ALA A 174 -8.79 -5.37 14.85
N ASP A 175 -8.31 -6.37 14.11
CA ASP A 175 -6.96 -6.44 13.55
C ASP A 175 -6.92 -6.07 12.06
N ARG A 176 -8.05 -5.58 11.51
CA ARG A 176 -8.14 -5.03 10.15
C ARG A 176 -7.78 -3.55 10.15
N LEU A 177 -7.53 -3.02 8.95
CA LEU A 177 -7.30 -1.60 8.67
C LEU A 177 -8.35 -1.11 7.65
N PRO A 178 -9.64 -1.03 8.00
CA PRO A 178 -10.70 -0.81 7.01
C PRO A 178 -10.75 0.62 6.45
N ASN A 179 -10.19 1.58 7.18
CA ASN A 179 -10.17 2.99 6.81
C ASN A 179 -9.11 3.22 5.71
N PRO A 180 -9.48 3.77 4.55
CA PRO A 180 -8.52 4.00 3.47
C PRO A 180 -7.44 5.00 3.85
N VAL A 181 -6.22 4.70 3.43
CA VAL A 181 -5.04 5.56 3.57
C VAL A 181 -4.66 6.11 2.21
N LYS A 182 -4.40 7.41 2.14
CA LYS A 182 -3.99 8.10 0.90
C LYS A 182 -2.48 8.01 0.70
N LEU A 183 -2.05 7.73 -0.53
CA LEU A 183 -0.67 7.92 -0.99
C LEU A 183 -0.67 8.72 -2.29
N VAL A 184 0.19 9.74 -2.38
CA VAL A 184 0.48 10.44 -3.64
C VAL A 184 1.78 9.88 -4.20
N VAL A 185 1.70 9.22 -5.36
CA VAL A 185 2.82 8.61 -6.07
C VAL A 185 3.32 9.58 -7.14
N THR A 186 4.64 9.79 -7.20
CA THR A 186 5.27 10.74 -8.13
C THR A 186 5.99 10.02 -9.27
N GLY A 187 6.52 10.74 -10.26
CA GLY A 187 7.23 10.13 -11.40
C GLY A 187 6.32 9.50 -12.47
N CYS A 188 5.03 9.82 -12.46
CA CYS A 188 4.01 9.29 -13.36
C CYS A 188 3.84 10.08 -14.66
N LYS A 189 4.67 11.08 -14.97
CA LYS A 189 4.59 11.76 -16.27
C LYS A 189 4.75 10.73 -17.39
N THR A 190 3.80 10.72 -18.32
CA THR A 190 4.06 10.18 -19.65
C THR A 190 5.21 11.00 -20.23
N LYS A 191 6.20 10.36 -20.85
CA LYS A 191 7.26 11.11 -21.54
C LYS A 191 6.59 12.07 -22.52
N SER A 192 6.90 13.36 -22.39
CA SER A 192 6.51 14.36 -23.38
C SER A 192 7.05 13.91 -24.74
N PRO A 193 6.37 14.14 -25.88
CA PRO A 193 6.77 13.62 -27.20
C PRO A 193 8.14 14.10 -27.75
N GLY A 194 8.94 14.82 -26.96
CA GLY A 194 10.29 15.24 -27.33
C GLY A 194 11.34 14.35 -26.66
N ASN A 195 12.01 13.53 -27.48
CA ASN A 195 13.22 12.75 -27.20
C ASN A 195 13.07 11.45 -26.38
N GLY A 196 12.85 10.35 -27.12
CA GLY A 196 13.59 9.10 -26.90
C GLY A 196 12.90 8.03 -26.06
N SER A 197 12.55 6.93 -26.75
CA SER A 197 12.04 5.64 -26.27
C SER A 197 10.53 5.55 -26.07
N LEU A 198 9.91 5.01 -27.11
CA LEU A 198 8.56 4.48 -27.23
C LEU A 198 8.31 3.37 -26.21
N ASP A 199 7.21 3.44 -25.45
CA ASP A 199 6.47 2.23 -25.03
C ASP A 199 5.15 2.62 -24.37
N TRP A 200 4.10 2.85 -25.16
CA TRP A 200 2.70 2.67 -24.78
C TRP A 200 1.94 2.37 -26.07
N GLY A 201 1.66 1.08 -26.29
CA GLY A 201 1.03 0.55 -27.50
C GLY A 201 -0.33 1.19 -27.76
N SER A 202 -0.42 1.91 -28.88
CA SER A 202 -1.70 2.42 -29.40
C SER A 202 -2.39 1.31 -30.18
N SER A 203 -3.42 0.72 -29.60
CA SER A 203 -4.41 -0.06 -30.33
C SER A 203 -5.40 0.90 -31.01
N SER A 204 -5.00 1.44 -32.16
CA SER A 204 -5.93 2.13 -33.07
C SER A 204 -5.61 1.76 -34.53
N GLY A 205 -6.26 0.72 -35.02
CA GLY A 205 -6.47 0.46 -36.45
C GLY A 205 -7.89 -0.10 -36.59
N SER A 206 -8.74 0.33 -37.51
CA SER A 206 -8.58 1.17 -38.69
C SER A 206 -9.97 1.69 -39.06
N LEU A 207 -10.13 3.01 -39.19
CA LEU A 207 -11.22 3.60 -39.96
C LEU A 207 -10.70 3.77 -41.39
N GLY A 208 -10.83 2.70 -42.18
CA GLY A 208 -10.52 2.70 -43.61
C GLY A 208 -11.79 2.96 -44.41
N GLY A 209 -11.94 4.19 -44.91
CA GLY A 209 -12.93 4.54 -45.90
C GLY A 209 -12.33 5.55 -46.87
N MET A 210 -11.86 5.06 -48.03
CA MET A 210 -11.93 5.64 -49.37
C MET A 210 -11.71 4.52 -50.38
#